data_AF-A0A1W9XBV3-F1
#
_entry.id   AF-A0A1W9XBV3-F1
#
_cell.length_a   1.000
_cell.length_b   1.000
_cell.length_c   1.000
_cell.angle_alpha   90.00
_cell.angle_beta   90.00
_cell.angle_gamma   90.00
#
_symmetry.space_group_name_H-M   'P 1'
#
loop_
_entity.id
_entity.type
_entity.pdbx_description
1 polymer ?
#
loop_
_entity_poly.entity_id
_entity_poly.type
_entity_poly.pdbx_seq_one_letter_code
_entity_poly.pdbx_strand_id
1 'polypeptide(L)' 'MAVITISRQFGAGGKTLGRMLASKLGYTLMDNKIIQMVAEKARVSEGWVESVEKEAGGKFMKFISGVVPKGLLDSVLD' A
#
# COMPACT_ATOMS: atom_id res chain seq x y z
N MET A 1 8.81 12.00 1.47
CA MET A 1 8.85 10.55 1.69
C MET A 1 9.02 9.86 0.35
N ALA A 2 10.01 8.99 0.19
CA ALA A 2 10.13 8.18 -1.02
C ALA A 2 9.13 7.01 -0.97
N VAL A 3 8.61 6.58 -2.11
CA VAL A 3 7.70 5.42 -2.22
C VAL A 3 8.35 4.43 -3.17
N ILE A 4 8.43 3.16 -2.76
CA ILE A 4 9.01 2.09 -3.57
C ILE A 4 7.88 1.17 -4.02
N THR A 5 7.63 1.14 -5.32
CA THR A 5 6.62 0.26 -5.93
C THR A 5 7.31 -0.93 -6.58
N ILE A 6 6.88 -2.15 -6.23
CA ILE A 6 7.45 -3.39 -6.77
C ILE A 6 6.39 -4.07 -7.65
N SER A 7 6.52 -3.94 -8.96
CA SER A 7 5.73 -4.73 -9.91
C SER A 7 6.09 -6.21 -9.77
N ARG A 8 5.09 -7.09 -9.67
CA ARG A 8 5.30 -8.54 -9.52
C ARG A 8 4.44 -9.35 -10.50
N GLN A 9 5.00 -10.44 -11.00
CA GLN A 9 4.24 -11.52 -11.64
C GLN A 9 3.90 -12.61 -10.62
N PHE A 10 2.91 -13.44 -10.92
CA PHE A 10 2.56 -14.59 -10.08
C PHE A 10 3.75 -15.55 -9.98
N GLY A 11 4.05 -16.06 -8.79
CA GLY A 11 5.20 -16.94 -8.55
C GLY A 11 6.57 -16.25 -8.48
N ALA A 12 6.70 -14.97 -8.84
CA ALA A 12 7.98 -14.25 -8.86
C ALA A 12 8.53 -13.84 -7.47
N GLY A 13 7.87 -14.25 -6.38
CA GLY A 13 8.34 -13.94 -5.02
C GLY A 13 8.25 -12.46 -4.61
N GLY A 14 7.49 -11.63 -5.32
CA GLY A 14 7.42 -10.18 -5.06
C GLY A 14 7.03 -9.79 -3.63
N LYS A 15 6.19 -10.59 -2.96
CA LYS A 15 5.86 -10.39 -1.52
C LYS A 15 7.06 -10.64 -0.62
N THR A 16 7.86 -11.65 -0.93
CA THR A 16 9.08 -11.99 -0.17
C THR A 16 10.12 -10.89 -0.32
N LEU A 17 10.36 -10.44 -1.56
CA LEU A 17 11.24 -9.32 -1.85
C LEU A 17 10.80 -8.04 -1.15
N GLY A 18 9.52 -7.69 -1.25
CA GLY A 18 8.96 -6.50 -0.60
C GLY A 18 9.16 -6.52 0.91
N ARG A 19 8.97 -7.68 1.56
CA ARG A 19 9.19 -7.84 3.02
C ARG A 19 10.66 -7.68 3.39
N MET A 20 11.57 -8.26 2.63
CA MET A 20 13.01 -8.13 2.86
C MET A 20 13.49 -6.68 2.68
N LEU A 21 12.97 -6.00 1.66
CA LEU A 21 13.31 -4.61 1.37
C LEU A 21 12.78 -3.68 2.46
N ALA A 22 11.51 -3.85 2.83
CA ALA A 22 10.84 -3.17 3.94
C ALA A 22 11.65 -3.25 5.23
N SER A 23 12.01 -4.47 5.67
CA SER A 23 12.79 -4.68 6.89
C SER A 23 14.21 -4.10 6.82
N LYS A 24 14.83 -4.06 5.64
CA LYS A 24 16.19 -3.51 5.49
C LYS A 24 16.23 -1.99 5.46
N LEU A 25 15.19 -1.36 4.90
CA LEU A 25 15.15 0.08 4.72
C LEU A 25 14.33 0.81 5.79
N GLY A 26 13.65 0.07 6.68
CA GLY A 26 12.71 0.65 7.64
C GLY A 26 11.46 1.18 6.95
N TYR A 27 11.00 0.51 5.89
CA TYR A 27 9.77 0.88 5.19
C TYR A 27 8.66 -0.09 5.58
N THR A 28 7.43 0.39 5.66
CA THR A 28 6.28 -0.49 5.83
C THR A 28 5.86 -1.08 4.50
N LEU A 29 5.68 -2.40 4.49
CA LEU A 29 5.15 -3.11 3.32
C LEU A 29 3.63 -2.99 3.28
N MET A 30 3.11 -2.22 2.32
CA MET A 30 1.70 -2.29 1.95
C MET A 30 1.46 -3.51 1.05
N ASP A 31 0.68 -4.47 1.53
CA ASP A 31 0.21 -5.59 0.74
C ASP A 31 -1.27 -5.42 0.35
N ASN A 32 -1.74 -6.28 -0.57
CA ASN A 32 -3.12 -6.23 -1.04
C ASN A 32 -4.15 -6.41 0.10
N LYS A 33 -3.82 -7.06 1.22
CA LYS A 33 -4.75 -7.19 2.35
C LYS A 33 -4.94 -5.86 3.06
N ILE A 34 -3.86 -5.12 3.28
CA ILE A 34 -3.93 -3.77 3.87
C ILE A 34 -4.75 -2.87 2.95
N ILE A 35 -4.51 -2.95 1.64
CA ILE A 35 -5.26 -2.18 0.63
C ILE A 35 -6.76 -2.53 0.67
N GLN A 36 -7.12 -3.81 0.71
CA GLN A 36 -8.52 -4.24 0.80
C GLN A 36 -9.19 -3.81 2.12
N MET A 37 -8.52 -3.95 3.25
CA MET A 37 -9.04 -3.51 4.55
C MET A 37 -9.26 -1.99 4.58
N VAL A 38 -8.37 -1.22 3.95
CA VAL A 38 -8.53 0.22 3.79
C VAL A 38 -9.71 0.52 2.88
N ALA A 39 -9.86 -0.20 1.76
CA ALA A 39 -10.96 -0.03 0.82
C ALA A 39 -12.34 -0.25 1.46
N GLU A 40 -12.48 -1.35 2.21
CA GLU A 40 -13.70 -1.67 2.96
C GLU A 40 -14.04 -0.58 3.98
N LYS A 41 -13.06 -0.15 4.78
CA LYS A 41 -13.25 0.92 5.78
C LYS A 41 -13.56 2.27 5.12
N ALA A 42 -12.98 2.52 3.96
CA ALA A 42 -13.16 3.73 3.17
C ALA A 42 -14.47 3.76 2.36
N ARG A 43 -15.23 2.65 2.32
CA ARG A 43 -16.38 2.45 1.42
C ARG A 43 -16.07 2.73 -0.05
N VAL A 44 -14.87 2.42 -0.50
CA VAL A 44 -14.50 2.50 -1.93
C VAL A 44 -14.50 1.12 -2.55
N SER A 45 -14.88 1.02 -3.82
CA SER A 45 -14.94 -0.27 -4.52
C SER A 45 -13.52 -0.80 -4.80
N GLU A 46 -13.34 -2.11 -4.67
CA GLU A 46 -12.05 -2.78 -4.91
C GLU A 46 -11.52 -2.51 -6.33
N GLY A 47 -12.40 -2.48 -7.34
CA GLY A 47 -12.01 -2.19 -8.72
C GLY A 47 -11.52 -0.75 -8.95
N TRP A 48 -11.99 0.21 -8.14
CA TRP A 48 -11.46 1.57 -8.16
C TRP A 48 -10.06 1.60 -7.53
N VAL A 49 -9.87 0.87 -6.43
CA VAL A 49 -8.58 0.78 -5.74
C VAL A 49 -7.51 0.11 -6.60
N GLU A 50 -7.83 -0.95 -7.32
CA GLU A 50 -6.90 -1.61 -8.25
C GLU A 50 -6.50 -0.69 -9.42
N SER A 51 -7.44 0.12 -9.90
CA SER A 51 -7.18 1.12 -10.96
C SER A 51 -6.26 2.23 -10.46
N VAL A 52 -6.43 2.66 -9.22
CA VAL A 52 -5.60 3.70 -8.57
C VAL A 52 -4.24 3.14 -8.13
N GLU A 53 -4.13 1.86 -7.79
CA GLU A 53 -2.84 1.18 -7.52
C GLU A 53 -1.96 1.14 -8.78
N LYS A 54 -2.58 0.96 -9.96
CA LYS A 54 -1.87 0.99 -11.26
C LYS A 54 -1.38 2.40 -11.63
N GLU A 55 -2.03 3.45 -11.16
CA GLU A 55 -1.57 4.83 -11.33
C GLU A 55 -0.58 5.20 -10.22
N ALA A 56 0.70 5.35 -10.59
CA ALA A 56 1.82 5.85 -9.77
C ALA A 56 1.41 6.42 -8.39
N GLY A 57 1.84 5.73 -7.32
CA GLY A 57 1.27 5.77 -5.95
C GLY A 57 1.10 7.12 -5.22
N GLY A 58 1.42 8.26 -5.83
CA GLY A 58 1.20 9.59 -5.26
C GLY A 58 -0.28 9.94 -5.06
N LYS A 59 -1.17 9.60 -6.01
CA LYS A 59 -2.62 9.85 -5.86
C LYS A 59 -3.25 8.91 -4.83
N PHE A 60 -2.85 7.64 -4.86
CA PHE A 60 -3.31 6.62 -3.93
C PHE A 60 -2.98 6.98 -2.48
N MET A 61 -1.73 7.32 -2.20
CA MET A 61 -1.28 7.65 -0.85
C MET A 61 -2.00 8.89 -0.30
N LYS A 62 -2.21 9.92 -1.14
CA LYS A 62 -2.94 11.14 -0.74
C LYS A 62 -4.41 10.84 -0.41
N PHE A 63 -5.02 9.92 -1.15
CA PHE A 63 -6.38 9.48 -0.86
C PHE A 63 -6.47 8.67 0.43
N ILE A 64 -5.62 7.65 0.60
CA ILE A 64 -5.58 6.84 1.82
C ILE A 64 -5.28 7.71 3.05
N SER A 65 -4.37 8.69 2.92
CA SER A 65 -4.06 9.62 4.01
C SER A 65 -5.25 10.49 4.43
N GLY A 66 -6.24 10.70 3.55
CA GLY A 66 -7.46 11.42 3.86
C GLY A 66 -8.56 10.54 4.47
N VAL A 67 -8.52 9.23 4.26
CA VAL A 67 -9.58 8.30 4.69
C VAL A 67 -9.18 7.46 5.90
N VAL A 68 -7.88 7.22 6.11
CA VAL A 68 -7.37 6.45 7.25
C VAL A 68 -7.10 7.40 8.42
N PRO A 69 -7.58 7.11 9.64
CA PRO A 69 -7.29 7.92 10.82
C PRO A 69 -5.79 7.92 11.13
N LYS A 70 -5.24 9.08 11.51
CA LYS A 70 -3.80 9.31 11.74
C LYS A 70 -3.10 8.21 12.53
N GLY A 71 -3.70 7.65 13.59
CA GLY A 71 -3.07 6.59 14.39
C GLY A 71 -2.83 5.24 13.69
N LEU A 72 -3.55 4.93 12.60
CA LEU A 72 -3.26 3.75 11.75
C LEU A 72 -2.24 4.07 10.66
N LEU A 73 -2.13 5.35 10.27
CA LEU A 73 -1.07 5.82 9.39
C LEU A 73 0.26 5.90 10.14
N ASP A 74 0.27 6.35 11.39
CA ASP A 74 1.49 6.45 12.22
C ASP A 74 2.10 5.06 12.46
N SER A 75 1.27 4.02 12.69
CA SER A 75 1.73 2.63 12.81
C SER A 75 2.13 1.96 11.48
N VAL A 76 1.87 2.62 10.34
CA VAL A 76 2.23 2.19 8.98
C VAL A 76 3.32 3.10 8.39
N LEU A 77 3.61 4.26 8.96
CA LEU A 77 4.55 5.24 8.45
C LEU A 77 5.77 5.47 9.37
N ASP A 78 5.74 4.99 10.62
CA ASP A 78 6.92 4.76 11.48
C ASP A 78 7.56 3.38 11.24
#